data_AF-A0A5E6MJD2-F1
#
_entry.id   AF-A0A5E6MJD2-F1
#
_cell.length_a   1.000
_cell.length_b   1.000
_cell.length_c   1.000
_cell.angle_alpha   90.00
_cell.angle_beta   90.00
_cell.angle_gamma   90.00
#
_symmetry.space_group_name_H-M   'P 1'
#
loop_
_entity.id
_entity.type
_entity.pdbx_description
1 polymer ?
#
loop_
_entity_poly.entity_id
_entity_poly.type
_entity_poly.pdbx_seq_one_letter_code
_entity_poly.pdbx_strand_id
1 'polypeptide(L)' 'MVVSELDKDVLVGYWDDAELLKLTSELSGSVWGQYAVLAEKMLDILSRNKEVLAEDLSAVAYATELEHKLLVALGDQR' A
#
# COMPACT_ATOMS: atom_id res chain seq x y z
N MET A 1 -18.68 0.87 -17.59
CA MET A 1 -19.25 0.02 -16.52
C MET A 1 -18.77 0.62 -15.21
N VAL A 2 -19.64 1.36 -14.52
CA VAL A 2 -19.30 2.01 -13.24
C VAL A 2 -19.37 0.92 -12.19
N VAL A 3 -18.23 0.53 -11.62
CA VAL A 3 -18.20 -0.37 -10.45
C VAL A 3 -18.86 0.40 -9.32
N SER A 4 -20.13 0.10 -9.04
CA SER A 4 -20.96 0.85 -8.08
C SER A 4 -20.57 0.56 -6.64
N GLU A 5 -20.00 -0.62 -6.37
CA GLU A 5 -19.46 -1.04 -5.07
C GLU A 5 -18.25 -1.96 -5.33
N LEU A 6 -17.11 -1.70 -4.70
CA LEU A 6 -15.99 -2.65 -4.72
C LEU A 6 -16.36 -3.82 -3.80
N ASP A 7 -16.62 -4.99 -4.39
CA ASP A 7 -16.80 -6.23 -3.65
C ASP A 7 -15.43 -6.76 -3.20
N LYS A 8 -15.18 -6.71 -1.89
CA LYS A 8 -13.92 -7.14 -1.29
C LYS A 8 -13.63 -8.62 -1.53
N ASP A 9 -14.67 -9.47 -1.53
CA ASP A 9 -14.50 -10.91 -1.69
C ASP A 9 -14.14 -11.26 -3.13
N VAL A 10 -14.63 -10.47 -4.09
CA VAL A 10 -14.16 -10.52 -5.48
C VAL A 10 -12.69 -10.11 -5.56
N LEU A 11 -12.28 -8.99 -4.95
CA LEU A 11 -10.90 -8.50 -5.07
C LEU A 11 -9.85 -9.46 -4.48
N VAL A 12 -10.18 -10.14 -3.38
CA VAL A 12 -9.28 -11.13 -2.72
C VAL A 12 -9.00 -12.34 -3.62
N GLY A 13 -9.83 -12.62 -4.62
CA GLY A 13 -9.64 -13.72 -5.57
C GLY A 13 -8.86 -13.37 -6.85
N TYR A 14 -8.58 -12.08 -7.11
CA TYR A 14 -7.99 -11.63 -8.38
C TYR A 14 -6.50 -11.29 -8.30
N TRP A 15 -6.00 -10.90 -7.13
CA TRP A 15 -4.60 -10.54 -6.94
C TRP A 15 -4.04 -11.19 -5.69
N ASP A 16 -2.80 -11.69 -5.80
CA ASP A 16 -2.02 -12.06 -4.64
C ASP A 16 -1.54 -10.80 -3.88
N ASP A 17 -1.19 -10.97 -2.61
CA ASP A 17 -0.80 -9.85 -1.74
C ASP A 17 0.45 -9.11 -2.26
N ALA A 18 1.34 -9.80 -2.98
CA ALA A 18 2.55 -9.21 -3.54
C ALA A 18 2.25 -8.33 -4.76
N GLU A 19 1.31 -8.74 -5.63
CA GLU A 19 0.85 -7.97 -6.77
C GLU A 19 0.08 -6.71 -6.34
N LEU A 20 -0.76 -6.85 -5.32
CA LEU A 20 -1.42 -5.71 -4.67
C LEU A 20 -0.41 -4.71 -4.12
N LEU A 21 0.60 -5.20 -3.40
CA LEU A 21 1.64 -4.38 -2.80
C LEU A 21 2.49 -3.68 -3.86
N LYS A 22 2.84 -4.39 -4.94
CA LYS A 22 3.53 -3.81 -6.11
C LYS A 22 2.73 -2.66 -6.70
N LEU A 23 1.47 -2.89 -7.09
CA LEU A 23 0.62 -1.86 -7.70
C LEU A 23 0.44 -0.65 -6.76
N THR A 24 0.30 -0.91 -5.46
CA THR A 24 0.20 0.14 -4.45
C THR A 24 1.50 0.94 -4.35
N SER A 25 2.67 0.27 -4.43
CA SER A 25 3.98 0.92 -4.45
C SER A 25 4.22 1.77 -5.70
N GLU A 26 3.57 1.47 -6.81
CA GLU A 26 3.69 2.23 -8.07
C GLU A 26 2.92 3.56 -8.05
N LEU A 27 1.97 3.73 -7.11
CA LEU A 27 1.27 5.01 -6.94
C LEU A 27 2.25 6.14 -6.61
N SER A 28 2.02 7.32 -7.19
CA SER A 28 2.89 8.47 -6.95
C SER A 28 2.77 8.96 -5.51
N GLY A 29 3.87 9.49 -4.97
CA GLY A 29 3.88 10.09 -3.62
C GLY A 29 2.82 11.18 -3.44
N SER A 30 2.49 11.91 -4.50
CA SER A 30 1.43 12.93 -4.50
C SER A 30 0.02 12.38 -4.23
N VAL A 31 -0.28 11.14 -4.63
CA VAL A 31 -1.55 10.49 -4.29
C VAL A 31 -1.61 10.28 -2.79
N TRP A 32 -0.54 9.76 -2.18
CA TRP A 32 -0.46 9.57 -0.74
C TRP A 32 -0.54 10.88 0.04
N GLY A 33 0.11 11.93 -0.47
CA GLY A 33 0.06 13.28 0.11
C GLY A 33 -1.31 13.96 -0.01
N GLN A 34 -2.24 13.47 -0.83
CA GLN A 34 -3.62 13.96 -0.86
C GLN A 34 -4.50 13.26 0.19
N TYR A 35 -4.12 12.07 0.65
CA TYR A 35 -4.92 11.23 1.53
C TYR A 35 -4.14 10.83 2.79
N ALA A 36 -3.85 11.81 3.66
CA ALA A 36 -3.06 11.64 4.88
C ALA A 36 -3.49 10.43 5.74
N VAL A 37 -4.78 10.34 6.06
CA VAL A 37 -5.35 9.26 6.88
C VAL A 37 -5.18 7.88 6.21
N LEU A 38 -5.26 7.83 4.88
CA LEU A 38 -5.03 6.59 4.13
C LEU A 38 -3.55 6.22 4.17
N ALA A 39 -2.66 7.19 4.04
CA ALA A 39 -1.22 6.98 4.13
C ALA A 39 -0.80 6.48 5.52
N GLU A 40 -1.33 7.05 6.60
CA GLU A 40 -1.11 6.58 7.98
C GLU A 40 -1.60 5.14 8.19
N LYS A 41 -2.81 4.83 7.70
CA LYS A 41 -3.37 3.46 7.76
C LYS A 41 -2.51 2.46 7.00
N MET A 42 -2.01 2.83 5.82
CA MET A 42 -1.15 1.94 5.04
C MET A 42 0.19 1.70 5.76
N LEU A 43 0.77 2.73 6.37
CA LEU A 43 2.00 2.60 7.16
C LEU A 43 1.83 1.68 8.37
N ASP A 44 0.69 1.76 9.06
CA ASP A 44 0.32 0.86 10.16
C ASP A 44 0.15 -0.59 9.66
N ILE A 45 -0.50 -0.79 8.51
CA ILE A 45 -0.64 -2.12 7.88
C ILE A 45 0.74 -2.71 7.56
N LEU A 46 1.63 -1.95 6.91
CA LEU A 46 2.98 -2.42 6.60
C LEU A 46 3.74 -2.80 7.87
N SER A 47 3.66 -1.96 8.91
CA SER A 47 4.34 -2.19 10.19
C SER A 47 3.87 -3.46 10.91
N ARG A 48 2.56 -3.72 10.91
CA ARG A 48 1.98 -4.91 11.55
C ARG A 48 2.28 -6.21 10.82
N ASN A 49 2.51 -6.13 9.50
CA ASN A 49 2.73 -7.31 8.66
C ASN A 49 4.20 -7.51 8.27
N LYS A 50 5.16 -6.79 8.88
CA LYS A 50 6.59 -6.87 8.54
C LYS A 50 7.14 -8.30 8.55
N GLU A 51 6.73 -9.12 9.52
CA GLU A 51 7.19 -10.51 9.64
C GLU A 51 6.68 -11.38 8.49
N VAL A 52 5.41 -11.25 8.11
CA VAL A 52 4.80 -11.99 6.99
C VAL A 52 5.42 -11.55 5.66
N LEU A 53 5.62 -10.24 5.49
CA LEU A 53 6.25 -9.69 4.28
C LEU A 53 7.69 -10.14 4.10
N ALA A 54 8.42 -10.42 5.20
CA ALA A 54 9.81 -10.84 5.16
C ALA A 54 10.03 -12.22 4.53
N GLU A 55 8.97 -13.03 4.37
CA GLU A 55 9.02 -14.35 3.73
C GLU A 55 9.13 -14.25 2.20
N ASP A 56 8.81 -13.09 1.61
CA ASP A 56 8.91 -12.82 0.17
C ASP A 56 9.79 -11.60 -0.13
N LEU A 57 10.95 -11.83 -0.75
CA LEU A 57 11.91 -10.78 -1.12
C LEU A 57 11.32 -9.70 -2.05
N SER A 58 10.39 -10.07 -2.93
CA SER A 58 9.72 -9.11 -3.82
C SER A 58 8.77 -8.23 -3.00
N ALA A 59 8.00 -8.84 -2.09
CA ALA A 59 7.11 -8.12 -1.18
C ALA A 59 7.90 -7.15 -0.28
N VAL A 60 9.07 -7.56 0.24
CA VAL A 60 9.95 -6.66 1.01
C VAL A 60 10.36 -5.44 0.19
N ALA A 61 10.74 -5.62 -1.08
CA ALA A 61 11.15 -4.50 -1.93
C ALA A 61 10.00 -3.51 -2.16
N TYR A 62 8.80 -4.01 -2.47
CA TYR A 62 7.62 -3.18 -2.68
C TYR A 62 7.15 -2.49 -1.39
N ALA A 63 7.17 -3.21 -0.26
CA ALA A 63 6.87 -2.64 1.06
C ALA A 63 7.83 -1.51 1.43
N THR A 64 9.13 -1.70 1.17
CA THR A 64 10.16 -0.70 1.49
C THR A 64 9.99 0.57 0.66
N GLU A 65 9.77 0.43 -0.64
CA GLU A 65 9.51 1.57 -1.54
C GLU A 65 8.23 2.32 -1.14
N LEU A 66 7.16 1.57 -0.82
CA LEU A 66 5.91 2.15 -0.37
C LEU A 66 6.06 2.86 0.99
N GLU A 67 6.74 2.24 1.97
CA GLU A 67 7.03 2.84 3.29
C GLU A 67 7.77 4.17 3.13
N HIS A 68 8.77 4.23 2.25
CA HIS A 68 9.48 5.47 1.95
C HIS A 68 8.55 6.56 1.42
N LYS A 69 7.71 6.25 0.41
CA LYS A 69 6.76 7.21 -0.17
C LYS A 69 5.75 7.72 0.84
N LEU A 70 5.23 6.84 1.70
CA LEU A 70 4.27 7.18 2.75
C LEU A 70 4.89 8.13 3.79
N LEU A 71 6.13 7.85 4.22
CA LEU A 71 6.84 8.71 5.17
C LEU A 71 7.13 10.10 4.61
N VAL A 72 7.53 10.19 3.34
CA VAL A 72 7.71 11.48 2.66
C VAL A 72 6.38 12.24 2.58
N ALA A 73 5.31 11.58 2.13
CA ALA A 73 3.99 12.18 2.00
C ALA A 73 3.44 12.72 3.33
N LEU A 74 3.68 12.03 4.45
CA LEU A 74 3.26 12.45 5.79
C LEU A 74 4.19 13.52 6.40
N GLY A 75 5.47 13.52 6.02
CA GLY A 75 6.44 14.53 6.40
C GLY A 75 6.20 15.88 5.72
N ASP A 76 5.81 15.88 4.45
CA ASP A 76 5.52 17.08 3.66
C ASP A 76 4.25 17.83 4.09
N GLN A 77 3.42 17.22 4.95
CA GLN A 77 2.17 17.79 5.45
C GLN A 77 2.29 18.52 6.80
N ARG A 78 3.47 18.52 7.43
CA ARG A 78 3.75 19.17 8.72
C ARG A 78 4.41 20.53 8.53
#